data_AF-A0A3N1V3D5-F1
#
_entry.id   AF-A0A3N1V3D5-F1
#
_cell.length_a   1.000
_cell.length_b   1.000
_cell.length_c   1.000
_cell.angle_alpha   90.00
_cell.angle_beta   90.00
_cell.angle_gamma   90.00
#
_symmetry.space_group_name_H-M   'P 1'
#
loop_
_entity.id
_entity.type
_entity.pdbx_description
1 polymer ?
#
loop_
_entity_poly.entity_id
_entity_poly.type
_entity_poly.pdbx_seq_one_letter_code
_entity_poly.pdbx_strand_id
1 'polypeptide(L)'
;MARRIDRLEVSADAIDFAFSTSVLALQAHCVADPEADALETWQATVVAMQLGSALFAVTGSSEGTVECFINGRMRTITAIGSQPYADAGNWLLAFWLAVICREQRRMTDLCEIPMEQLRSPAGEYEEFYYRWVDVQQTYWLRRPGLVDKLTATIEASDPEVARSLPRDLLQGLLYPPIDLFYNFVRKNEAGFGPALAEALNLHKGYWTLTAERAEDIDGAVALGPLAMACLAYDGKLPIDVESPFIPKYLLEHGWLGEFPT
;
A
#
# COMPACT_ATOMS: atom_id res chain seq x y z
N MET A 1 -3.72 -19.70 -4.32
CA MET A 1 -2.93 -19.05 -3.25
C MET A 1 -2.16 -20.06 -2.37
N ALA A 2 -2.84 -20.95 -1.63
CA ALA A 2 -2.21 -21.85 -0.64
C ALA A 2 -0.91 -22.56 -1.08
N ARG A 3 -0.90 -23.23 -2.25
CA ARG A 3 0.30 -23.93 -2.78
C ARG A 3 1.51 -23.02 -2.97
N ARG A 4 1.32 -21.72 -3.20
CA ARG A 4 2.42 -20.76 -3.35
C ARG A 4 3.02 -20.42 -2.00
N ILE A 5 2.16 -20.14 -1.02
CA ILE A 5 2.57 -19.86 0.36
C ILE A 5 3.35 -21.05 0.94
N ASP A 6 2.89 -22.29 0.70
CA ASP A 6 3.60 -23.49 1.17
C ASP A 6 4.98 -23.69 0.55
N ARG A 7 5.24 -23.11 -0.62
CA ARG A 7 6.55 -23.19 -1.27
C ARG A 7 7.57 -22.22 -0.69
N LEU A 8 7.15 -21.21 0.08
CA LEU A 8 8.05 -20.19 0.62
C LEU A 8 9.08 -20.78 1.61
N GLU A 9 8.72 -21.82 2.36
CA GLU A 9 9.63 -22.54 3.27
C GLU A 9 10.73 -23.30 2.51
N VAL A 10 10.54 -23.54 1.21
CA VAL A 10 11.50 -24.26 0.33
C VAL A 10 12.20 -23.30 -0.64
N SER A 11 11.54 -22.23 -1.06
CA SER A 11 12.03 -21.26 -2.04
C SER A 11 11.53 -19.87 -1.66
N ALA A 12 12.34 -19.17 -0.87
CA ALA A 12 12.07 -17.80 -0.43
C ALA A 12 12.04 -16.80 -1.60
N ASP A 13 12.77 -17.06 -2.69
CA ASP A 13 12.78 -16.22 -3.90
C ASP A 13 11.40 -16.09 -4.58
N ALA A 14 10.45 -16.97 -4.26
CA ALA A 14 9.08 -16.89 -4.76
C ALA A 14 8.21 -15.85 -4.00
N ILE A 15 8.77 -15.13 -3.02
CA ILE A 15 8.01 -14.21 -2.16
C ILE A 15 7.38 -13.05 -2.92
N ASP A 16 8.11 -12.44 -3.86
CA ASP A 16 7.60 -11.36 -4.71
C ASP A 16 6.41 -11.82 -5.55
N PHE A 17 6.54 -12.99 -6.17
CA PHE A 17 5.47 -13.56 -6.97
C PHE A 17 4.26 -13.97 -6.11
N ALA A 18 4.49 -14.44 -4.88
CA ALA A 18 3.42 -14.73 -3.94
C ALA A 18 2.69 -13.44 -3.53
N PHE A 19 3.44 -12.37 -3.23
CA PHE A 19 2.90 -11.08 -2.85
C PHE A 19 2.08 -10.44 -3.99
N SER A 20 2.64 -10.28 -5.18
CA SER A 20 1.91 -9.75 -6.35
C SER A 20 0.65 -10.57 -6.68
N THR A 21 0.73 -11.92 -6.64
CA THR A 21 -0.45 -12.78 -6.84
C THR A 21 -1.52 -12.55 -5.76
N SER A 22 -1.12 -12.22 -4.52
CA SER A 22 -2.07 -11.98 -3.43
C SER A 22 -2.77 -10.63 -3.52
N VAL A 23 -2.07 -9.60 -4.04
CA VAL A 23 -2.69 -8.31 -4.37
C VAL A 23 -3.71 -8.48 -5.50
N LEU A 24 -3.35 -9.22 -6.56
CA LEU A 24 -4.29 -9.56 -7.64
C LEU A 24 -5.52 -10.33 -7.12
N ALA A 25 -5.31 -11.26 -6.19
CA ALA A 25 -6.41 -11.99 -5.57
C ALA A 25 -7.33 -11.05 -4.77
N LEU A 26 -6.77 -10.16 -3.96
CA LEU A 26 -7.52 -9.13 -3.24
C LEU A 26 -8.37 -8.29 -4.19
N GLN A 27 -7.78 -7.76 -5.26
CA GLN A 27 -8.51 -6.95 -6.25
C GLN A 27 -9.62 -7.76 -6.93
N ALA A 28 -9.37 -9.01 -7.31
CA ALA A 28 -10.38 -9.89 -7.88
C ALA A 28 -11.54 -10.17 -6.91
N HIS A 29 -11.24 -10.34 -5.62
CA HIS A 29 -12.27 -10.44 -4.58
C HIS A 29 -13.09 -9.15 -4.48
N CYS A 30 -12.46 -7.97 -4.49
CA CYS A 30 -13.17 -6.69 -4.46
C CYS A 30 -14.02 -6.44 -5.71
N VAL A 31 -13.67 -7.00 -6.87
CA VAL A 31 -14.55 -6.95 -8.06
C VAL A 31 -15.82 -7.79 -7.84
N ALA A 32 -15.70 -8.96 -7.23
CA ALA A 32 -16.83 -9.84 -6.95
C ALA A 32 -17.66 -9.39 -5.72
N ASP A 33 -17.03 -8.68 -4.80
CA ASP A 33 -17.57 -8.18 -3.53
C ASP A 33 -17.15 -6.71 -3.32
N PRO A 34 -17.81 -5.75 -4.00
CA PRO A 34 -17.38 -4.35 -4.05
C PRO A 34 -17.42 -3.60 -2.72
N GLU A 35 -18.22 -4.06 -1.76
CA GLU A 35 -18.23 -3.48 -0.41
C GLU A 35 -17.22 -4.15 0.52
N ALA A 36 -16.67 -5.30 0.12
CA ALA A 36 -15.84 -6.19 0.92
C ALA A 36 -16.56 -6.75 2.16
N ASP A 37 -17.82 -7.18 2.03
CA ASP A 37 -18.60 -7.75 3.14
C ASP A 37 -18.33 -9.27 3.33
N ALA A 38 -17.74 -9.93 2.34
CA ALA A 38 -17.45 -11.35 2.39
C ALA A 38 -16.15 -11.64 3.14
N LEU A 39 -16.18 -12.67 4.01
CA LEU A 39 -15.03 -13.15 4.78
C LEU A 39 -13.82 -13.49 3.88
N GLU A 40 -14.06 -13.98 2.66
CA GLU A 40 -13.00 -14.32 1.71
C GLU A 40 -12.25 -13.08 1.20
N THR A 41 -12.93 -11.95 1.01
CA THR A 41 -12.30 -10.67 0.63
C THR A 41 -11.38 -10.17 1.73
N TRP A 42 -11.81 -10.34 2.98
CA TRP A 42 -11.00 -10.06 4.16
C TRP A 42 -9.78 -10.95 4.27
N GLN A 43 -9.97 -12.26 4.11
CA GLN A 43 -8.86 -13.20 4.13
C GLN A 43 -7.84 -12.87 3.03
N ALA A 44 -8.28 -12.50 1.83
CA ALA A 44 -7.39 -12.08 0.76
C ALA A 44 -6.60 -10.81 1.14
N THR A 45 -7.26 -9.84 1.78
CA THR A 45 -6.62 -8.60 2.27
C THR A 45 -5.53 -8.90 3.30
N VAL A 46 -5.85 -9.72 4.31
CA VAL A 46 -4.90 -10.12 5.36
C VAL A 46 -3.72 -10.91 4.78
N VAL A 47 -3.97 -11.83 3.85
CA VAL A 47 -2.90 -12.60 3.21
C VAL A 47 -1.97 -11.70 2.39
N ALA A 48 -2.52 -10.72 1.66
CA ALA A 48 -1.71 -9.77 0.91
C ALA A 48 -0.83 -8.91 1.84
N MET A 49 -1.41 -8.41 2.94
CA MET A 49 -0.68 -7.67 3.97
C MET A 49 0.45 -8.52 4.59
N GLN A 50 0.17 -9.78 4.93
CA GLN A 50 1.15 -10.69 5.53
C GLN A 50 2.31 -10.99 4.58
N LEU A 51 2.03 -11.22 3.30
CA LEU A 51 3.04 -11.47 2.27
C LEU A 51 3.89 -10.23 1.97
N GLY A 52 3.28 -9.03 1.93
CA GLY A 52 4.02 -7.78 1.77
C GLY A 52 4.99 -7.53 2.93
N SER A 53 4.55 -7.78 4.17
CA SER A 53 5.46 -7.71 5.33
C SER A 53 6.57 -8.77 5.27
N ALA A 54 6.21 -9.99 4.88
CA ALA A 54 7.17 -11.10 4.80
C ALA A 54 8.23 -10.86 3.72
N LEU A 55 7.87 -10.23 2.59
CA LEU A 55 8.81 -9.80 1.55
C LEU A 55 9.94 -8.97 2.16
N PHE A 56 9.61 -7.91 2.89
CA PHE A 56 10.65 -7.06 3.49
C PHE A 56 11.39 -7.72 4.64
N ALA A 57 10.74 -8.61 5.41
CA ALA A 57 11.41 -9.38 6.44
C ALA A 57 12.49 -10.31 5.85
N VAL A 58 12.17 -11.05 4.78
CA VAL A 58 13.12 -12.01 4.18
C VAL A 58 14.25 -11.31 3.41
N THR A 59 14.00 -10.11 2.88
CA THR A 59 15.04 -9.34 2.16
C THR A 59 15.88 -8.44 3.06
N GLY A 60 15.49 -8.25 4.33
CA GLY A 60 16.19 -7.40 5.29
C GLY A 60 17.51 -7.98 5.84
N SER A 61 17.75 -9.28 5.68
CA SER A 61 18.98 -9.96 6.07
C SER A 61 19.44 -10.93 4.98
N SER A 62 20.76 -11.06 4.78
CA SER A 62 21.35 -12.07 3.88
C SER A 62 21.65 -13.40 4.57
N GLU A 63 21.46 -13.49 5.89
CA GLU A 63 21.78 -14.68 6.69
C GLU A 63 20.63 -15.05 7.62
N GLY A 64 20.51 -16.37 7.85
CA GLY A 64 19.56 -16.95 8.79
C GLY A 64 18.16 -17.15 8.23
N THR A 65 17.19 -17.22 9.13
CA THR A 65 15.77 -17.42 8.83
C THR A 65 14.93 -16.40 9.55
N VAL A 66 13.81 -16.04 8.96
CA VAL A 66 12.80 -15.16 9.56
C VAL A 66 11.50 -15.94 9.80
N GLU A 67 10.86 -15.66 10.93
CA GLU A 67 9.55 -16.21 11.27
C GLU A 67 8.47 -15.29 10.73
N CYS A 68 7.65 -15.79 9.82
CA CYS A 68 6.57 -15.04 9.19
C CYS A 68 5.23 -15.75 9.44
N PHE A 69 4.30 -15.06 10.09
CA PHE A 69 2.92 -15.53 10.18
C PHE A 69 2.18 -15.21 8.89
N ILE A 70 1.81 -16.26 8.13
CA ILE A 70 1.17 -16.15 6.82
C ILE A 70 0.03 -17.16 6.71
N ASN A 71 -1.18 -16.66 6.47
CA ASN A 71 -2.41 -17.42 6.25
C ASN A 71 -2.68 -18.45 7.37
N GLY A 72 -2.66 -18.00 8.62
CA GLY A 72 -2.99 -18.82 9.79
C GLY A 72 -1.86 -19.72 10.31
N ARG A 73 -0.64 -19.63 9.74
CA ARG A 73 0.49 -20.49 10.12
C ARG A 73 1.77 -19.68 10.27
N MET A 74 2.53 -19.96 11.34
CA MET A 74 3.91 -19.50 11.47
C MET A 74 4.82 -20.29 10.51
N ARG A 75 5.63 -19.58 9.74
CA ARG A 75 6.53 -20.15 8.73
C ARG A 75 7.95 -19.64 8.93
N THR A 76 8.90 -20.55 8.90
CA THR A 76 10.32 -20.24 8.90
C THR A 76 10.80 -20.11 7.46
N ILE A 77 11.16 -18.90 7.03
CA ILE A 77 11.58 -18.62 5.65
C ILE A 77 13.05 -18.20 5.67
N THR A 78 13.85 -18.74 4.76
CA THR A 78 15.26 -18.36 4.60
C THR A 78 15.37 -16.89 4.22
N ALA A 79 16.27 -16.16 4.89
CA ALA A 79 16.58 -14.79 4.52
C ALA A 79 17.41 -14.78 3.22
N ILE A 80 17.07 -13.91 2.28
CA ILE A 80 17.61 -13.90 0.91
C ILE A 80 18.37 -12.63 0.56
N GLY A 81 18.55 -11.74 1.53
CA GLY A 81 19.25 -10.48 1.36
C GLY A 81 18.51 -9.49 0.47
N SER A 82 19.18 -8.37 0.16
CA SER A 82 18.62 -7.32 -0.69
C SER A 82 18.24 -7.87 -2.06
N GLN A 83 17.00 -7.59 -2.48
CA GLN A 83 16.47 -8.03 -3.77
C GLN A 83 15.90 -6.83 -4.54
N PRO A 84 15.95 -6.82 -5.88
CA PRO A 84 15.47 -5.69 -6.69
C PRO A 84 13.98 -5.35 -6.47
N TYR A 85 13.15 -6.35 -6.16
CA TYR A 85 11.72 -6.18 -5.90
C TYR A 85 11.40 -5.68 -4.48
N ALA A 86 12.37 -5.61 -3.57
CA ALA A 86 12.20 -4.99 -2.25
C ALA A 86 12.39 -3.47 -2.35
N ASP A 87 11.63 -2.85 -3.25
CA ASP A 87 11.76 -1.46 -3.66
C ASP A 87 10.72 -0.54 -2.98
N ALA A 88 10.80 0.76 -3.30
CA ALA A 88 9.87 1.76 -2.78
C ALA A 88 8.40 1.54 -3.22
N GLY A 89 8.16 0.98 -4.41
CA GLY A 89 6.80 0.73 -4.90
C GLY A 89 6.11 -0.40 -4.12
N ASN A 90 6.79 -1.54 -4.00
CA ASN A 90 6.33 -2.65 -3.19
C ASN A 90 6.26 -2.29 -1.70
N TRP A 91 7.13 -1.39 -1.23
CA TRP A 91 7.05 -0.87 0.14
C TRP A 91 5.76 -0.08 0.36
N LEU A 92 5.39 0.81 -0.56
CA LEU A 92 4.14 1.58 -0.47
C LEU A 92 2.92 0.65 -0.47
N LEU A 93 2.89 -0.35 -1.35
CA LEU A 93 1.82 -1.34 -1.37
C LEU A 93 1.72 -2.11 -0.05
N ALA A 94 2.84 -2.63 0.46
CA ALA A 94 2.89 -3.37 1.73
C ALA A 94 2.45 -2.48 2.90
N PHE A 95 2.90 -1.21 2.94
CA PHE A 95 2.54 -0.27 3.98
C PHE A 95 1.05 0.10 3.93
N TRP A 96 0.49 0.36 2.74
CA TRP A 96 -0.94 0.63 2.58
C TRP A 96 -1.80 -0.56 2.99
N LEU A 97 -1.41 -1.79 2.64
CA LEU A 97 -2.10 -2.99 3.11
C LEU A 97 -2.04 -3.13 4.64
N ALA A 98 -0.90 -2.83 5.27
CA ALA A 98 -0.78 -2.82 6.72
C ALA A 98 -1.66 -1.74 7.37
N VAL A 99 -1.76 -0.55 6.77
CA VAL A 99 -2.68 0.52 7.18
C VAL A 99 -4.14 0.06 7.07
N ILE A 100 -4.53 -0.57 5.95
CA ILE A 100 -5.89 -1.08 5.73
C ILE A 100 -6.24 -2.19 6.74
N CYS A 101 -5.28 -3.04 7.10
CA CYS A 101 -5.48 -4.06 8.14
C CYS A 101 -5.35 -3.52 9.58
N ARG A 102 -4.92 -2.27 9.77
CA ARG A 102 -4.61 -1.64 11.08
C ARG A 102 -3.52 -2.39 11.86
N GLU A 103 -2.59 -3.02 11.15
CA GLU A 103 -1.54 -3.84 11.74
C GLU A 103 -0.32 -3.02 12.17
N GLN A 104 -0.44 -2.37 13.33
CA GLN A 104 0.54 -1.40 13.82
C GLN A 104 1.96 -1.97 13.95
N ARG A 105 2.11 -3.23 14.36
CA ARG A 105 3.45 -3.85 14.45
C ARG A 105 4.11 -3.90 13.09
N ARG A 106 3.39 -4.38 12.08
CA ARG A 106 3.90 -4.51 10.70
C ARG A 106 4.13 -3.14 10.07
N MET A 107 3.29 -2.15 10.36
CA MET A 107 3.54 -0.76 9.98
C MET A 107 4.86 -0.25 10.57
N THR A 108 5.15 -0.53 11.84
CA THR A 108 6.41 -0.15 12.49
C THR A 108 7.59 -0.86 11.84
N ASP A 109 7.52 -2.18 11.68
CA ASP A 109 8.58 -2.99 11.07
C ASP A 109 8.92 -2.45 9.66
N LEU A 110 7.91 -2.14 8.85
CA LEU A 110 8.08 -1.54 7.52
C LEU A 110 8.73 -0.15 7.59
N CYS A 111 8.33 0.70 8.53
CA CYS A 111 8.88 2.05 8.65
C CYS A 111 10.31 2.10 9.23
N GLU A 112 10.77 1.04 9.88
CA GLU A 112 12.14 0.92 10.37
C GLU A 112 13.15 0.56 9.28
N ILE A 113 12.69 0.12 8.11
CA ILE A 113 13.54 -0.22 6.96
C ILE A 113 14.32 1.02 6.49
N PRO A 114 15.66 0.98 6.45
CA PRO A 114 16.47 2.08 5.95
C PRO A 114 16.17 2.39 4.48
N MET A 115 16.15 3.67 4.12
CA MET A 115 15.86 4.11 2.75
C MET A 115 16.84 3.53 1.73
N GLU A 116 18.09 3.31 2.14
CA GLU A 116 19.14 2.71 1.31
C GLU A 116 18.78 1.30 0.83
N GLN A 117 17.98 0.55 1.60
CA GLN A 117 17.52 -0.80 1.21
C GLN A 117 16.40 -0.76 0.18
N LEU A 118 15.62 0.34 0.13
CA LEU A 118 14.51 0.51 -0.80
C LEU A 118 14.93 1.09 -2.14
N ARG A 119 16.14 1.66 -2.21
CA ARG A 119 16.69 2.22 -3.45
C ARG A 119 17.11 1.09 -4.38
N SER A 120 16.43 0.99 -5.53
CA SER A 120 16.83 0.05 -6.59
C SER A 120 18.27 0.39 -7.04
N PRO A 121 19.19 -0.59 -7.09
CA PRO A 121 20.55 -0.38 -7.58
C PRO A 121 20.60 0.19 -9.01
N ALA A 122 19.55 -0.05 -9.80
CA ALA A 122 19.40 0.44 -11.16
C ALA A 122 18.81 1.86 -11.26
N GLY A 123 18.38 2.46 -10.14
CA GLY A 123 17.81 3.83 -10.13
C GLY A 123 16.45 3.93 -10.83
N GLU A 124 15.65 2.85 -10.80
CA GLU A 124 14.43 2.73 -11.60
C GLU A 124 13.26 3.59 -11.12
N TYR A 125 13.28 4.04 -9.86
CA TYR A 125 12.23 4.88 -9.30
C TYR A 125 12.64 6.35 -9.24
N GLU A 126 11.68 7.20 -9.61
CA GLU A 126 11.79 8.64 -9.41
C GLU A 126 11.95 9.02 -7.94
N GLU A 127 12.68 10.11 -7.70
CA GLU A 127 12.97 10.58 -6.34
C GLU A 127 11.70 10.86 -5.52
N PHE A 128 10.60 11.16 -6.21
CA PHE A 128 9.25 11.26 -5.66
C PHE A 128 8.86 10.06 -4.78
N TYR A 129 9.11 8.82 -5.22
CA TYR A 129 8.72 7.62 -4.45
C TYR A 129 9.42 7.58 -3.10
N TYR A 130 10.74 7.83 -3.09
CA TYR A 130 11.53 7.84 -1.86
C TYR A 130 11.11 8.95 -0.91
N ARG A 131 10.78 10.14 -1.44
CA ARG A 131 10.22 11.24 -0.63
C ARG A 131 8.89 10.88 0.00
N TRP A 132 8.02 10.19 -0.76
CA TRP A 132 6.73 9.77 -0.24
C TRP A 132 6.87 8.69 0.84
N VAL A 133 7.75 7.71 0.65
CA VAL A 133 8.13 6.73 1.69
C VAL A 133 8.64 7.44 2.94
N ASP A 134 9.56 8.40 2.81
CA ASP A 134 10.13 9.14 3.95
C ASP A 134 9.06 9.92 4.74
N VAL A 135 8.07 10.50 4.06
CA VAL A 135 6.93 11.14 4.74
C VAL A 135 6.14 10.13 5.58
N GLN A 136 5.82 8.97 5.00
CA GLN A 136 5.06 7.92 5.68
C GLN A 136 5.82 7.37 6.89
N GLN A 137 7.12 7.08 6.72
CA GLN A 137 8.01 6.67 7.81
C GLN A 137 8.10 7.73 8.91
N THR A 138 8.24 9.00 8.52
CA THR A 138 8.37 10.12 9.45
C THR A 138 7.12 10.29 10.29
N TYR A 139 5.95 10.22 9.65
CA TYR A 139 4.68 10.31 10.34
C TYR A 139 4.48 9.16 11.32
N TRP A 140 4.63 7.92 10.84
CA TRP A 140 4.36 6.73 11.64
C TRP A 140 5.28 6.61 12.85
N LEU A 141 6.59 6.77 12.63
CA LEU A 141 7.60 6.70 13.68
C LEU A 141 7.74 8.01 14.48
N ARG A 142 6.88 9.01 14.21
CA ARG A 142 6.87 10.32 14.87
C ARG A 142 8.23 11.02 14.85
N ARG A 143 8.96 10.90 13.74
CA ARG A 143 10.24 11.58 13.52
C ARG A 143 9.99 13.08 13.25
N PRO A 144 10.95 13.97 13.56
CA PRO A 144 10.80 15.39 13.28
C PRO A 144 10.81 15.70 11.78
N GLY A 145 10.30 16.87 11.40
CA GLY A 145 10.39 17.40 10.02
C GLY A 145 9.28 16.95 9.06
N LEU A 146 8.16 16.40 9.57
CA LEU A 146 7.05 15.93 8.73
C LEU A 146 6.53 16.99 7.75
N VAL A 147 6.34 18.23 8.20
CA VAL A 147 5.80 19.32 7.38
C VAL A 147 6.73 19.61 6.20
N ASP A 148 8.02 19.85 6.46
CA ASP A 148 8.99 20.17 5.42
C ASP A 148 9.13 19.03 4.40
N LYS A 149 9.14 17.78 4.88
CA LYS A 149 9.18 16.58 4.02
C LYS A 149 7.94 16.49 3.13
N LEU A 150 6.75 16.67 3.70
CA LEU A 150 5.51 16.61 2.95
C LEU A 150 5.42 17.72 1.91
N THR A 151 5.82 18.95 2.24
CA THR A 151 5.90 20.06 1.28
C THR A 151 6.84 19.72 0.13
N ALA A 152 8.04 19.22 0.42
CA ALA A 152 9.00 18.82 -0.61
C ALA A 152 8.49 17.66 -1.47
N THR A 153 7.70 16.73 -0.91
CA THR A 153 7.05 15.65 -1.68
C THR A 153 5.98 16.20 -2.62
N ILE A 154 5.15 17.15 -2.16
CA ILE A 154 4.15 17.82 -3.01
C ILE A 154 4.84 18.55 -4.17
N GLU A 155 5.90 19.32 -3.90
CA GLU A 155 6.66 20.01 -4.96
C GLU A 155 7.31 19.02 -5.95
N ALA A 156 7.86 17.92 -5.45
CA ALA A 156 8.46 16.87 -6.30
C ALA A 156 7.42 16.10 -7.13
N SER A 157 6.14 16.15 -6.74
CA SER A 157 5.03 15.49 -7.42
C SER A 157 4.36 16.35 -8.50
N ASP A 158 4.85 17.58 -8.71
CA ASP A 158 4.41 18.42 -9.81
C ASP A 158 4.82 17.79 -11.17
N PRO A 159 3.90 17.64 -12.15
CA PRO A 159 4.23 17.12 -13.47
C PRO A 159 5.37 17.84 -14.21
N GLU A 160 5.58 19.13 -13.94
CA GLU A 160 6.69 19.90 -14.52
C GLU A 160 8.05 19.55 -13.89
N VAL A 161 8.04 18.94 -12.69
CA VAL A 161 9.22 18.47 -11.96
C VAL A 161 9.48 16.99 -12.25
N ALA A 162 8.47 16.12 -12.12
CA ALA A 162 8.56 14.67 -12.33
C ALA A 162 8.38 14.26 -13.81
N ARG A 163 9.19 14.86 -14.71
CA ARG A 163 9.00 14.79 -16.18
C ARG A 163 9.17 13.41 -16.82
N SER A 164 9.80 12.48 -16.12
CA SER A 164 10.02 11.09 -16.57
C SER A 164 8.82 10.17 -16.37
N LEU A 165 7.88 10.55 -15.50
CA LEU A 165 6.63 9.82 -15.30
C LEU A 165 5.55 10.35 -16.26
N PRO A 166 4.71 9.47 -16.83
CA PRO A 166 3.54 9.91 -17.57
C PRO A 166 2.65 10.82 -16.70
N ARG A 167 2.24 11.96 -17.25
CA ARG A 167 1.44 12.97 -16.52
C ARG A 167 0.13 12.40 -16.00
N ASP A 168 -0.51 11.54 -16.78
CA ASP A 168 -1.75 10.86 -16.41
C ASP A 168 -1.55 9.87 -15.25
N LEU A 169 -0.42 9.16 -15.19
CA LEU A 169 -0.07 8.30 -14.06
C LEU A 169 0.15 9.12 -12.78
N LEU A 170 0.94 10.19 -12.89
CA LEU A 170 1.26 11.06 -11.76
C LEU A 170 0.00 11.70 -11.17
N GLN A 171 -0.84 12.29 -12.01
CA GLN A 171 -2.08 12.95 -11.59
C GLN A 171 -3.17 11.96 -11.19
N GLY A 172 -3.27 10.84 -11.90
CA GLY A 172 -4.33 9.85 -11.72
C GLY A 172 -4.16 8.98 -10.49
N LEU A 173 -2.92 8.57 -10.17
CA LEU A 173 -2.65 7.54 -9.16
C LEU A 173 -1.66 7.96 -8.08
N LEU A 174 -0.57 8.67 -8.43
CA LEU A 174 0.54 8.88 -7.51
C LEU A 174 0.37 10.11 -6.60
N TYR A 175 -0.12 11.23 -7.14
CA TYR A 175 -0.37 12.46 -6.37
C TYR A 175 -1.56 12.35 -5.40
N PRO A 176 -2.72 11.77 -5.77
CA PRO A 176 -3.90 11.77 -4.91
C PRO A 176 -3.70 11.27 -3.47
N PRO A 177 -2.97 10.16 -3.18
CA PRO A 177 -2.73 9.76 -1.78
C PRO A 177 -1.92 10.79 -0.98
N ILE A 178 -1.06 11.59 -1.62
CA ILE A 178 -0.28 12.64 -0.94
C ILE A 178 -1.16 13.83 -0.57
N ASP A 179 -2.05 14.25 -1.48
CA ASP A 179 -3.01 15.32 -1.20
C ASP A 179 -3.99 14.92 -0.09
N LEU A 180 -4.45 13.67 -0.10
CA LEU A 180 -5.26 13.11 0.99
C LEU A 180 -4.51 13.13 2.32
N PHE A 181 -3.26 12.70 2.32
CA PHE A 181 -2.43 12.72 3.51
C PHE A 181 -2.17 14.14 4.03
N TYR A 182 -1.98 15.11 3.14
CA TYR A 182 -1.88 16.52 3.50
C TYR A 182 -3.14 17.03 4.21
N ASN A 183 -4.32 16.72 3.67
CA ASN A 183 -5.58 17.08 4.31
C ASN A 183 -5.74 16.39 5.68
N PHE A 184 -5.35 15.12 5.78
CA PHE A 184 -5.38 14.35 7.02
C PHE A 184 -4.46 14.94 8.10
N VAL A 185 -3.18 15.20 7.81
CA VAL A 185 -2.22 15.76 8.78
C VAL A 185 -2.66 17.13 9.29
N ARG A 186 -3.33 17.92 8.45
CA ARG A 186 -3.90 19.22 8.84
C ARG A 186 -5.24 19.12 9.55
N LYS A 187 -5.81 17.92 9.69
CA LYS A 187 -7.18 17.68 10.18
C LYS A 187 -8.21 18.53 9.44
N ASN A 188 -8.08 18.62 8.12
CA ASN A 188 -8.96 19.43 7.29
C ASN A 188 -10.30 18.72 7.05
N GLU A 189 -11.20 18.79 8.03
CA GLU A 189 -12.52 18.14 7.99
C GLU A 189 -13.33 18.51 6.74
N ALA A 190 -13.30 19.78 6.34
CA ALA A 190 -14.05 20.26 5.17
C ALA A 190 -13.38 19.91 3.83
N GLY A 191 -12.06 19.69 3.81
CA GLY A 191 -11.31 19.44 2.58
C GLY A 191 -11.06 17.97 2.27
N PHE A 192 -11.01 17.10 3.28
CA PHE A 192 -10.68 15.69 3.07
C PHE A 192 -11.71 14.96 2.20
N GLY A 193 -13.01 15.12 2.48
CA GLY A 193 -14.08 14.50 1.71
C GLY A 193 -14.06 14.87 0.21
N PRO A 194 -14.04 16.16 -0.14
CA PRO A 194 -13.87 16.60 -1.53
C PRO A 194 -12.60 16.09 -2.20
N ALA A 195 -11.46 16.10 -1.49
CA ALA A 195 -10.20 15.55 -2.01
C ALA A 195 -10.30 14.04 -2.27
N LEU A 196 -11.00 13.29 -1.41
CA LEU A 196 -11.23 11.86 -1.60
C LEU A 196 -12.13 11.59 -2.81
N ALA A 197 -13.22 12.33 -2.96
CA ALA A 197 -14.08 12.20 -4.13
C ALA A 197 -13.29 12.48 -5.43
N GLU A 198 -12.45 13.50 -5.44
CA GLU A 198 -11.60 13.81 -6.60
C GLU A 198 -10.55 12.72 -6.85
N ALA A 199 -9.88 12.22 -5.82
CA ALA A 199 -8.92 11.12 -5.94
C ALA A 199 -9.54 9.88 -6.62
N LEU A 200 -10.80 9.57 -6.28
CA LEU A 200 -11.51 8.42 -6.85
C LEU A 200 -11.96 8.69 -8.30
N ASN A 201 -12.32 9.93 -8.63
CA ASN A 201 -12.59 10.32 -10.02
C ASN A 201 -11.33 10.24 -10.88
N LEU A 202 -10.18 10.68 -10.36
CA LEU A 202 -8.89 10.61 -11.03
C LEU A 202 -8.45 9.16 -11.24
N HIS A 203 -8.58 8.30 -10.22
CA HIS A 203 -8.32 6.86 -10.32
C HIS A 203 -9.18 6.22 -11.42
N LYS A 204 -10.50 6.47 -11.40
CA LYS A 204 -11.41 5.99 -12.45
C LYS A 204 -11.03 6.51 -13.84
N GLY A 205 -10.70 7.80 -13.93
CA GLY A 205 -10.28 8.43 -15.18
C GLY A 205 -9.04 7.78 -15.77
N TYR A 206 -8.03 7.50 -14.94
CA TYR A 206 -6.81 6.83 -15.36
C TYR A 206 -7.07 5.42 -15.91
N TRP A 207 -7.83 4.61 -15.16
CA TRP A 207 -8.11 3.21 -15.54
C TRP A 207 -9.09 3.08 -16.70
N THR A 208 -9.93 4.07 -16.96
CA THR A 208 -10.84 4.08 -18.12
C THR A 208 -10.30 4.83 -19.34
N LEU A 209 -9.05 5.33 -19.28
CA LEU A 209 -8.47 6.14 -20.36
C LEU A 209 -8.30 5.36 -21.67
N THR A 210 -8.04 4.05 -21.58
CA THR A 210 -7.90 3.13 -22.72
C THR A 210 -8.65 1.84 -22.45
N ALA A 211 -9.01 1.11 -23.51
CA ALA A 211 -9.66 -0.20 -23.38
C ALA A 211 -8.79 -1.20 -22.62
N GLU A 212 -7.47 -1.18 -22.85
CA GLU A 212 -6.50 -2.02 -22.15
C GLU A 212 -6.50 -1.78 -20.64
N ARG A 213 -6.45 -0.51 -20.20
CA ARG A 213 -6.50 -0.17 -18.77
C ARG A 213 -7.85 -0.50 -18.15
N ALA A 214 -8.94 -0.41 -18.91
CA ALA A 214 -10.27 -0.68 -18.40
C ALA A 214 -10.50 -2.17 -18.09
N GLU A 215 -9.72 -3.04 -18.72
CA GLU A 215 -9.71 -4.49 -18.48
C GLU A 215 -8.68 -4.89 -17.40
N ASP A 216 -7.87 -3.95 -16.93
CA ASP A 216 -6.84 -4.20 -15.92
C ASP A 216 -7.44 -4.25 -14.52
N ILE A 217 -7.17 -5.36 -13.82
CA ILE A 217 -7.66 -5.61 -12.47
C ILE A 217 -7.01 -4.68 -11.44
N ASP A 218 -5.87 -4.09 -11.76
CA ASP A 218 -5.19 -3.13 -10.89
C ASP A 218 -6.05 -1.88 -10.61
N GLY A 219 -6.99 -1.59 -11.50
CA GLY A 219 -7.98 -0.52 -11.33
C GLY A 219 -9.11 -0.81 -10.34
N ALA A 220 -9.26 -2.04 -9.86
CA ALA A 220 -10.40 -2.43 -9.03
C ALA A 220 -10.45 -1.71 -7.68
N VAL A 221 -9.29 -1.43 -7.08
CA VAL A 221 -9.19 -0.80 -5.74
C VAL A 221 -8.15 0.32 -5.77
N ALA A 222 -8.52 1.48 -5.27
CA ALA A 222 -7.60 2.61 -5.11
C ALA A 222 -6.83 2.46 -3.79
N LEU A 223 -5.87 1.52 -3.71
CA LEU A 223 -5.21 1.15 -2.44
C LEU A 223 -4.58 2.32 -1.69
N GLY A 224 -3.93 3.25 -2.39
CA GLY A 224 -3.38 4.47 -1.79
C GLY A 224 -4.47 5.35 -1.15
N PRO A 225 -5.47 5.82 -1.91
CA PRO A 225 -6.62 6.54 -1.37
C PRO A 225 -7.38 5.79 -0.26
N LEU A 226 -7.56 4.47 -0.40
CA LEU A 226 -8.19 3.63 0.63
C LEU A 226 -7.41 3.67 1.93
N ALA A 227 -6.08 3.48 1.90
CA ALA A 227 -5.25 3.57 3.09
C ALA A 227 -5.31 4.96 3.74
N MET A 228 -5.36 6.03 2.96
CA MET A 228 -5.50 7.39 3.52
C MET A 228 -6.87 7.62 4.13
N ALA A 229 -7.94 7.11 3.51
CA ALA A 229 -9.29 7.14 4.06
C ALA A 229 -9.38 6.34 5.37
N CYS A 230 -8.68 5.20 5.46
CA CYS A 230 -8.55 4.42 6.71
C CYS A 230 -7.92 5.25 7.84
N LEU A 231 -6.79 5.93 7.57
CA LEU A 231 -6.16 6.83 8.55
C LEU A 231 -7.10 7.97 8.98
N ALA A 232 -7.80 8.58 8.03
CA ALA A 232 -8.73 9.67 8.29
C ALA A 232 -9.94 9.21 9.12
N TYR A 233 -10.52 8.06 8.79
CA TYR A 233 -11.61 7.42 9.54
C TYR A 233 -11.20 7.13 11.00
N ASP A 234 -10.03 6.51 11.18
CA ASP A 234 -9.49 6.22 12.51
C ASP A 234 -9.14 7.51 13.28
N GLY A 235 -8.71 8.55 12.55
CA GLY A 235 -8.47 9.91 13.02
C GLY A 235 -9.74 10.76 13.23
N LYS A 236 -10.93 10.19 13.04
CA LYS A 236 -12.25 10.83 13.24
C LYS A 236 -12.55 12.00 12.30
N LEU A 237 -11.92 12.05 11.13
CA LEU A 237 -12.37 12.92 10.05
C LEU A 237 -13.66 12.34 9.44
N PRO A 238 -14.63 13.18 9.05
CA PRO A 238 -15.84 12.71 8.38
C PRO A 238 -15.51 12.15 6.99
N ILE A 239 -16.08 10.97 6.69
CA ILE A 239 -15.93 10.29 5.40
C ILE A 239 -17.33 9.98 4.86
N ASP A 240 -17.84 10.86 4.01
CA ASP A 240 -19.18 10.75 3.41
C ASP A 240 -19.12 10.32 1.94
N VAL A 241 -18.03 9.66 1.53
CA VAL A 241 -17.78 9.24 0.16
C VAL A 241 -17.89 7.72 0.07
N GLU A 242 -18.84 7.23 -0.72
CA GLU A 242 -19.01 5.81 -1.04
C GLU A 242 -18.53 5.54 -2.46
N SER A 243 -17.73 4.48 -2.63
CA SER A 243 -17.22 4.08 -3.94
C SER A 243 -16.71 2.63 -3.92
N PRO A 244 -16.91 1.85 -5.00
CA PRO A 244 -16.37 0.48 -5.09
C PRO A 244 -14.83 0.44 -5.08
N PHE A 245 -14.16 1.56 -5.38
CA PHE A 245 -12.69 1.65 -5.32
C PHE A 245 -12.15 1.76 -3.88
N ILE A 246 -13.01 2.06 -2.91
CA ILE A 246 -12.70 2.12 -1.47
C ILE A 246 -13.74 1.29 -0.69
N PRO A 247 -13.68 -0.05 -0.76
CA PRO A 247 -14.70 -0.92 -0.19
C PRO A 247 -15.01 -0.56 1.27
N LYS A 248 -16.30 -0.33 1.54
CA LYS A 248 -16.78 0.22 2.82
C LYS A 248 -16.28 -0.56 4.02
N TYR A 249 -16.39 -1.89 3.97
CA TYR A 249 -16.05 -2.71 5.11
C TYR A 249 -14.53 -2.69 5.36
N LEU A 250 -13.68 -2.65 4.32
CA LEU A 250 -12.24 -2.40 4.46
C LEU A 250 -11.94 -1.03 5.07
N LEU A 251 -12.67 0.01 4.68
CA LEU A 251 -12.52 1.37 5.19
C LEU A 251 -12.92 1.48 6.67
N GLU A 252 -14.09 0.96 7.05
CA GLU A 252 -14.66 1.11 8.40
C GLU A 252 -14.11 0.10 9.41
N HIS A 253 -13.25 -0.82 8.95
CA HIS A 253 -12.61 -1.81 9.80
C HIS A 253 -13.60 -2.78 10.47
N GLY A 254 -14.63 -3.20 9.72
CA GLY A 254 -15.75 -3.99 10.26
C GLY A 254 -15.39 -5.36 10.86
N TRP A 255 -14.19 -5.87 10.60
CA TRP A 255 -13.77 -7.26 10.84
C TRP A 255 -12.50 -7.37 11.71
N LEU A 256 -12.17 -6.32 12.48
CA LEU A 256 -10.98 -6.34 13.35
C LEU A 256 -11.00 -7.52 14.32
N GLY A 257 -9.94 -8.33 14.29
CA GLY A 257 -9.75 -9.46 15.19
C GLY A 257 -10.38 -10.78 14.72
N GLU A 258 -11.01 -10.81 13.53
CA GLU A 258 -11.57 -12.05 12.98
C GLU A 258 -10.52 -13.02 12.43
N PHE A 259 -9.37 -12.49 12.02
CA PHE A 259 -8.24 -13.29 11.57
C PHE A 259 -7.03 -13.03 12.46
N PRO A 260 -6.23 -14.07 12.76
CA PRO A 260 -4.92 -13.85 13.37
C PRO A 260 -4.02 -13.11 12.37
N THR A 261 -3.39 -12.04 12.84
CA THR A 261 -2.59 -11.11 12.03
C THR A 261 -1.10 -11.12 12.38
#